data_AF-A0A662SEZ6-F1
#
_entry.id   AF-A0A662SEZ6-F1
#
_cell.length_a   1.000
_cell.length_b   1.000
_cell.length_c   1.000
_cell.angle_alpha   90.00
_cell.angle_beta   90.00
_cell.angle_gamma   90.00
#
_symmetry.space_group_name_H-M   'P 1'
#
loop_
_entity.id
_entity.type
_entity.pdbx_description
1 polymer ?
#
loop_
_entity_poly.entity_id
_entity_poly.type
_entity_poly.pdbx_seq_one_letter_code
_entity_poly.pdbx_strand_id
1 'polypeptide(L)'
;MLANWGYQDGSGKYFITIDTERCNGCGKCAEACPQNVLEVGEDPTDPLRDEPVAFVREEHRRKLRFTCSPCKTYLTAQRGSESTRPDPEVLARELKNLPCIAACERDAITHSW
;
A
#
# COMPACT_ATOMS: atom_id res chain seq x y z
N MET A 1 10.84 10.84 -4.25
CA MET A 1 10.89 9.94 -5.42
C MET A 1 9.83 8.88 -5.22
N LEU A 2 9.06 8.53 -6.26
CA LEU A 2 7.94 7.59 -6.12
C LEU A 2 8.37 6.17 -6.55
N ALA A 3 8.51 5.27 -5.58
CA ALA A 3 8.80 3.85 -5.81
C ALA A 3 7.49 3.07 -5.97
N ASN A 4 7.29 2.45 -7.14
CA ASN A 4 6.06 1.70 -7.45
C ASN A 4 6.29 0.19 -7.35
N TRP A 5 5.58 -0.44 -6.42
CA TRP A 5 5.70 -1.85 -6.11
C TRP A 5 4.41 -2.60 -6.43
N GLY A 6 4.44 -3.40 -7.49
CA GLY A 6 3.28 -4.22 -7.83
C GLY A 6 3.29 -4.77 -9.24
N TYR A 7 2.10 -5.04 -9.77
CA TYR A 7 1.90 -5.61 -11.09
C TYR A 7 0.56 -5.17 -11.71
N GLN A 8 0.52 -5.20 -13.03
CA GLN A 8 -0.69 -5.01 -13.82
C GLN A 8 -1.00 -6.29 -14.57
N ASP A 9 -2.27 -6.69 -14.58
CA ASP A 9 -2.76 -7.81 -15.39
C ASP A 9 -4.09 -7.44 -16.08
N GLY A 10 -4.72 -8.41 -16.74
CA GLY A 10 -6.01 -8.22 -17.39
C GLY A 10 -7.18 -7.98 -16.42
N SER A 11 -6.97 -8.15 -15.11
CA SER A 11 -7.99 -7.96 -14.07
C SER A 11 -7.89 -6.60 -13.37
N GLY A 12 -6.73 -5.94 -13.39
CA GLY A 12 -6.57 -4.64 -12.72
C GLY A 12 -5.12 -4.18 -12.58
N LYS A 13 -4.91 -3.13 -11.79
CA LYS A 13 -3.61 -2.51 -11.53
C LYS A 13 -3.34 -2.51 -10.03
N TYR A 14 -2.55 -3.46 -9.55
CA TYR A 14 -2.27 -3.62 -8.13
C TYR A 14 -0.88 -3.06 -7.82
N PHE A 15 -0.82 -1.82 -7.34
CA PHE A 15 0.44 -1.14 -7.04
C PHE A 15 0.41 -0.47 -5.67
N ILE A 16 1.51 -0.58 -4.94
CA ILE A 16 1.80 0.20 -3.76
C ILE A 16 2.87 1.21 -4.14
N THR A 17 2.52 2.49 -4.11
CA THR A 17 3.44 3.59 -4.37
C THR A 17 3.95 4.12 -3.05
N ILE A 18 5.27 4.15 -2.88
CA ILE A 18 5.93 4.67 -1.70
C ILE A 18 6.73 5.89 -2.12
N ASP A 19 6.41 7.04 -1.52
CA ASP A 19 7.19 8.25 -1.66
C ASP A 19 8.40 8.16 -0.74
N THR A 20 9.54 7.82 -1.32
CA THR A 20 10.78 7.66 -0.59
C THR A 20 11.32 8.99 -0.06
N GLU A 21 10.91 10.15 -0.59
CA GLU A 21 11.31 11.45 -0.02
C GLU A 21 10.56 11.77 1.27
N ARG A 22 9.31 11.32 1.38
CA ARG A 22 8.52 11.49 2.61
C ARG A 22 8.77 10.38 3.61
N CYS A 23 9.03 9.17 3.13
CA CYS A 23 9.29 8.00 3.97
C CYS A 23 10.56 8.21 4.80
N ASN A 24 10.48 7.91 6.09
CA ASN A 24 11.59 7.94 7.04
C ASN A 24 11.92 6.54 7.59
N GLY A 25 11.39 5.48 6.97
CA GLY A 25 11.62 4.11 7.44
C GLY A 25 11.14 3.84 8.86
N CYS A 26 10.02 4.44 9.29
CA CYS A 26 9.53 4.26 10.66
C CYS A 26 8.99 2.86 11.00
N GLY A 27 8.82 1.96 10.04
CA GLY A 27 8.34 0.58 10.30
C GLY A 27 6.85 0.43 10.60
N LYS A 28 6.13 1.52 10.95
CA LYS A 28 4.71 1.48 11.35
C LYS A 28 3.80 0.80 10.34
N CYS A 29 4.07 1.00 9.04
CA CYS A 29 3.29 0.39 7.96
C CYS A 29 3.49 -1.13 7.85
N ALA A 30 4.66 -1.65 8.23
CA ALA A 30 4.95 -3.09 8.27
C ALA A 30 4.21 -3.73 9.46
N GLU A 31 4.27 -3.11 10.64
CA GLU A 31 3.58 -3.57 11.85
C GLU A 31 2.06 -3.56 11.70
N ALA A 32 1.51 -2.54 11.05
CA ALA A 32 0.08 -2.44 10.80
C ALA A 32 -0.42 -3.43 9.73
N CYS A 33 0.48 -3.96 8.89
CA CYS A 33 0.09 -4.88 7.83
C CYS A 33 -0.16 -6.29 8.40
N PRO A 34 -1.40 -6.79 8.42
CA PRO A 34 -1.71 -8.12 8.99
C PRO A 34 -1.08 -9.27 8.19
N GLN A 35 -0.60 -8.99 6.98
CA GLN A 35 0.02 -9.96 6.08
C GLN A 35 1.52 -9.70 5.90
N ASN A 36 2.11 -8.74 6.62
CA ASN A 36 3.53 -8.39 6.53
C ASN A 36 4.04 -8.18 5.08
N VAL A 37 3.24 -7.50 4.26
CA VAL A 37 3.57 -7.23 2.84
C VAL A 37 4.69 -6.21 2.69
N LEU A 38 4.78 -5.28 3.65
CA LEU A 38 5.74 -4.19 3.67
C LEU A 38 6.88 -4.54 4.62
N GLU A 39 8.08 -4.13 4.23
CA GLU A 39 9.31 -4.26 5.00
C GLU A 39 10.08 -2.95 4.93
N VAL A 40 10.91 -2.67 5.94
CA VAL A 40 11.71 -1.46 6.02
C VAL A 40 13.18 -1.84 6.06
N GLY A 41 13.97 -1.21 5.20
CA GLY A 41 15.40 -1.44 5.11
C GLY A 41 16.04 -0.49 4.11
N GLU A 42 17.22 -0.87 3.62
CA GLU A 42 17.96 -0.08 2.63
C GLU A 42 17.17 0.00 1.31
N ASP A 43 17.22 1.16 0.64
CA ASP A 43 16.55 1.34 -0.65
C ASP A 43 17.30 0.53 -1.72
N PRO A 44 16.69 -0.49 -2.34
CA PRO A 44 17.35 -1.26 -3.40
C PRO A 44 17.60 -0.43 -4.67
N THR A 45 16.97 0.74 -4.80
CA THR A 45 17.09 1.66 -5.92
C THR A 45 18.22 2.67 -5.71
N ASP A 46 18.56 2.99 -4.47
CA ASP A 46 19.60 3.97 -4.13
C ASP A 46 20.51 3.47 -2.98
N PRO A 47 21.60 2.76 -3.33
CA PRO A 47 22.55 2.22 -2.35
C PRO A 47 23.34 3.28 -1.56
N LEU A 48 23.27 4.55 -1.96
CA LEU A 48 23.97 5.66 -1.29
C LEU A 48 23.11 6.32 -0.21
N ARG A 49 21.88 5.86 -0.04
CA ARG A 49 20.96 6.44 0.93
C ARG A 49 21.09 5.79 2.30
N ASP A 50 21.50 6.59 3.29
CA ASP A 50 21.66 6.13 4.69
C ASP A 50 20.33 5.89 5.41
N GLU A 51 19.23 6.46 4.92
CA GLU A 51 17.93 6.38 5.59
C GLU A 51 17.13 5.16 5.11
N PRO A 52 16.59 4.36 6.04
CA PRO A 52 15.77 3.23 5.67
C PRO A 52 14.47 3.70 5.02
N VAL A 53 13.99 2.96 4.04
CA VAL A 53 12.72 3.19 3.35
C VAL A 53 11.86 1.95 3.43
N ALA A 54 10.55 2.16 3.37
CA ALA A 54 9.62 1.06 3.20
C ALA A 54 9.66 0.55 1.75
N PHE A 55 9.65 -0.76 1.58
CA PHE A 55 9.48 -1.44 0.30
C PHE A 55 8.53 -2.62 0.46
N VAL A 56 8.01 -3.13 -0.65
CA VAL A 56 7.15 -4.31 -0.66
C VAL A 56 8.01 -5.55 -0.85
N ARG A 57 7.77 -6.58 -0.03
CA ARG A 57 8.47 -7.85 -0.16
C ARG A 57 8.23 -8.49 -1.54
N GLU A 58 9.29 -9.03 -2.13
CA GLU A 58 9.22 -9.63 -3.47
C GLU A 58 8.22 -10.79 -3.55
N GLU A 59 8.10 -11.55 -2.45
CA GLU A 59 7.17 -12.68 -2.32
C GLU A 59 5.70 -12.29 -2.53
N HIS A 60 5.34 -11.05 -2.18
CA HIS A 60 3.99 -10.52 -2.25
C HIS A 60 3.76 -9.59 -3.45
N ARG A 61 4.82 -9.06 -4.07
CA ARG A 61 4.75 -8.08 -5.16
C ARG A 61 3.83 -8.51 -6.33
N ARG A 62 3.81 -9.80 -6.70
CA ARG A 62 2.97 -10.35 -7.79
C ARG A 62 1.62 -10.91 -7.35
N LYS A 63 1.34 -10.88 -6.04
CA LYS A 63 0.13 -11.46 -5.43
C LYS A 63 -0.63 -10.44 -4.59
N LEU A 64 -0.31 -9.14 -4.71
CA LEU A 64 -0.95 -8.04 -3.98
C LEU A 64 -2.48 -8.10 -4.04
N ARG A 65 -3.09 -8.50 -5.17
CA ARG A 65 -4.56 -8.67 -5.25
C ARG A 65 -5.13 -9.62 -4.19
N PHE A 66 -4.40 -10.66 -3.85
CA PHE A 66 -4.80 -11.68 -2.89
C PHE A 66 -4.35 -11.32 -1.49
N THR A 67 -3.09 -10.92 -1.32
CA THR A 67 -2.54 -10.61 0.00
C THR A 67 -3.19 -9.37 0.61
N CYS A 68 -3.47 -8.34 -0.19
CA CYS A 68 -4.15 -7.13 0.28
C CYS A 68 -5.69 -7.25 0.22
N SER A 69 -6.23 -8.36 -0.29
CA SER A 69 -7.68 -8.59 -0.40
C SER A 69 -8.42 -8.49 0.94
N PRO A 70 -7.91 -9.06 2.06
CA PRO A 70 -8.58 -8.95 3.35
C PRO A 70 -8.73 -7.50 3.83
N CYS A 71 -7.73 -6.65 3.57
CA CYS A 71 -7.78 -5.23 3.87
C CYS A 71 -8.81 -4.51 3.00
N LYS A 72 -9.03 -4.95 1.75
CA LYS A 72 -10.10 -4.45 0.88
C LYS A 72 -11.47 -4.88 1.39
N THR A 73 -11.63 -6.12 1.85
CA THR A 73 -12.90 -6.60 2.42
C THR A 73 -13.31 -5.79 3.65
N TYR A 74 -12.34 -5.35 4.47
CA TYR A 74 -12.59 -4.43 5.58
C TYR A 74 -13.21 -3.09 5.13
N LEU A 75 -12.83 -2.57 3.95
CA LEU A 75 -13.41 -1.36 3.37
C LEU A 75 -14.79 -1.60 2.74
N THR A 76 -14.96 -2.70 2.00
CA THR A 76 -16.21 -3.01 1.30
C THR A 76 -17.30 -3.60 2.20
N ALA A 77 -16.96 -4.16 3.37
CA ALA A 77 -17.94 -4.69 4.32
C ALA A 77 -18.87 -3.61 4.91
N GLN A 78 -18.48 -2.32 4.85
CA GLN A 78 -19.35 -1.21 5.28
C GLN A 78 -20.37 -0.78 4.22
N ARG A 79 -20.24 -1.23 2.96
CA ARG A 79 -21.22 -0.98 1.90
C ARG A 79 -21.81 -2.33 1.51
N GLY A 80 -22.91 -2.71 2.16
CA GLY A 80 -23.68 -3.87 1.71
C GLY A 80 -23.90 -3.79 0.19
N SER A 81 -23.51 -4.85 -0.52
CA SER A 81 -23.77 -5.27 -1.92
C SER A 81 -24.39 -4.31 -2.97
N GLU A 82 -24.30 -2.99 -2.87
CA GLU A 82 -24.89 -2.06 -3.84
C GLU A 82 -23.87 -1.75 -4.94
N SER A 83 -24.25 -2.11 -6.16
CA SER A 83 -23.44 -2.16 -7.39
C SER A 83 -23.07 -0.80 -7.98
N THR A 84 -23.18 0.29 -7.22
CA THR A 84 -22.85 1.63 -7.71
C THR A 84 -21.35 1.89 -7.57
N ARG A 85 -20.71 2.34 -8.65
CA ARG A 85 -19.31 2.82 -8.59
C ARG A 85 -19.23 3.89 -7.49
N PRO A 86 -18.37 3.71 -6.47
CA PRO A 86 -18.24 4.71 -5.42
C PRO A 86 -17.78 6.03 -6.02
N ASP A 87 -18.28 7.13 -5.46
CA ASP A 87 -17.81 8.47 -5.80
C ASP A 87 -16.28 8.54 -5.60
N PRO A 88 -15.52 9.11 -6.56
CA PRO A 88 -14.06 9.16 -6.50
C PRO A 88 -13.50 9.76 -5.20
N GLU A 89 -14.18 10.77 -4.63
CA GLU A 89 -13.74 11.39 -3.38
C GLU A 89 -13.93 10.47 -2.18
N VAL A 90 -15.01 9.69 -2.18
CA VAL A 90 -15.30 8.75 -1.10
C VAL A 90 -14.36 7.55 -1.16
N LEU A 91 -14.02 7.06 -2.37
CA LEU A 91 -13.01 6.03 -2.55
C LEU A 91 -11.62 6.48 -2.05
N ALA A 92 -11.23 7.72 -2.35
CA ALA A 92 -9.96 8.29 -1.86
C ALA A 92 -9.92 8.39 -0.33
N ARG A 93 -11.05 8.70 0.31
CA ARG A 93 -11.16 8.74 1.78
C ARG A 93 -11.15 7.35 2.40
N GLU A 94 -11.80 6.37 1.78
CA GLU A 94 -11.82 4.97 2.25
C GLU A 94 -10.44 4.31 2.10
N LEU A 95 -9.69 4.62 1.03
CA LEU A 95 -8.31 4.17 0.83
C LEU A 95 -7.38 4.57 1.99
N LYS A 96 -7.59 5.75 2.59
CA LYS A 96 -6.83 6.21 3.77
C LYS A 96 -7.08 5.36 5.03
N ASN A 97 -8.18 4.61 5.07
CA ASN A 97 -8.50 3.72 6.21
C ASN A 97 -7.81 2.35 6.11
N LEU A 98 -7.03 2.09 5.05
CA LEU A 98 -6.20 0.90 4.99
C LEU A 98 -5.17 0.92 6.13
N PRO A 99 -4.92 -0.20 6.81
CA PRO A 99 -4.05 -0.23 7.97
C PRO A 99 -2.63 0.24 7.63
N CYS A 100 -2.11 -0.11 6.44
CA CYS A 100 -0.80 0.32 5.99
C CYS A 100 -0.69 1.83 5.66
N ILE A 101 -1.77 2.45 5.17
CA ILE A 101 -1.80 3.88 4.85
C ILE A 101 -2.07 4.69 6.13
N ALA A 102 -3.05 4.26 6.93
CA ALA A 102 -3.41 4.90 8.20
C ALA A 102 -2.25 4.91 9.21
N ALA A 103 -1.39 3.88 9.19
CA ALA A 103 -0.21 3.84 10.05
C ALA A 103 0.92 4.78 9.59
N CYS A 104 0.86 5.30 8.36
CA CYS A 104 1.88 6.21 7.83
C CYS A 104 1.54 7.66 8.16
N GLU A 105 2.13 8.22 9.21
CA GLU A 105 1.91 9.61 9.64
C GLU A 105 2.32 10.67 8.59
N ARG A 106 3.15 10.28 7.61
CA ARG A 106 3.66 11.18 6.57
C ARG A 106 2.91 11.06 5.24
N ASP A 107 1.86 10.24 5.20
CA ASP A 107 1.10 9.93 3.98
C ASP A 107 2.02 9.55 2.80
N ALA A 108 3.10 8.82 3.11
CA ALA A 108 4.12 8.45 2.13
C ALA A 108 3.74 7.20 1.33
N ILE A 109 2.64 6.52 1.67
CA ILE A 109 2.23 5.25 1.06
C ILE A 109 0.85 5.42 0.43
N THR A 110 0.76 5.10 -0.86
CA THR A 110 -0.49 5.04 -1.61
C THR A 110 -0.72 3.63 -2.12
N HIS A 111 -1.94 3.14 -2.03
CA HIS A 111 -2.32 1.85 -2.59
C HIS A 111 -3.28 2.05 -3.77
N SER A 112 -3.06 1.33 -4.86
CA SER A 112 -3.87 1.30 -6.07
C SER A 112 -4.26 -0.15 -6.40
N TRP A 113 -5.52 -0.36 -6.81
CA TRP A 113 -6.08 -1.67 -7.21
C TRP A 113 -6.89 -1.56 -8.50
#